data_AF-A0A7C8CUG6-F1
#
_entry.id   AF-A0A7C8CUG6-F1
#
_cell.length_a   1.000
_cell.length_b   1.000
_cell.length_c   1.000
_cell.angle_alpha   90.00
_cell.angle_beta   90.00
_cell.angle_gamma   90.00
#
_symmetry.space_group_name_H-M   'P 1'
#
loop_
_entity.id
_entity.type
_entity.pdbx_description
1 polymer ?
#
loop_
_entity_poly.entity_id
_entity_poly.type
_entity_poly.pdbx_seq_one_letter_code
_entity_poly.pdbx_strand_id
1 'polypeptide(L)' 'MSRPQIIASTGGKGGAGKTVFSILFCRELARMGKKVVLIDADLGTPNVHTKLG' A
#
# COMPACT_ATOMS: atom_id res chain seq x y z
N MET A 1 24.83 -1.13 -0.03
CA MET A 1 23.42 -0.79 -0.36
C MET A 1 22.59 -0.94 0.90
N SER A 2 21.72 0.02 1.23
CA SER A 2 20.79 -0.12 2.37
C SER A 2 19.68 -1.13 2.04
N ARG A 3 19.24 -1.89 3.04
CA ARG A 3 18.08 -2.79 2.90
C ARG A 3 16.79 -1.96 2.79
N PRO A 4 15.83 -2.32 1.93
CA PRO A 4 14.53 -1.66 1.91
C PRO A 4 13.77 -1.92 3.21
N GLN A 5 13.02 -0.92 3.68
CA GLN A 5 12.09 -1.10 4.78
C GLN A 5 10.81 -1.75 4.25
N ILE A 6 10.36 -2.83 4.89
CA ILE A 6 9.14 -3.56 4.51
C ILE A 6 8.06 -3.23 5.53
N ILE A 7 6.89 -2.79 5.06
CA ILE A 7 5.75 -2.40 5.90
C ILE A 7 4.52 -3.16 5.38
N ALA A 8 3.82 -3.86 6.28
CA ALA A 8 2.56 -4.54 5.98
C ALA A 8 1.38 -3.75 6.56
N SER A 9 0.43 -3.34 5.71
CA SER A 9 -0.85 -2.80 6.16
C SER A 9 -1.86 -3.94 6.30
N THR A 10 -2.33 -4.18 7.52
CA THR A 10 -3.25 -5.28 7.85
C THR A 10 -4.40 -4.81 8.73
N GLY A 11 -5.39 -5.66 8.95
CA GLY A 11 -6.52 -5.42 9.83
C GLY A 11 -7.59 -6.51 9.70
N GLY A 12 -8.37 -6.70 10.75
CA GLY A 12 -9.23 -7.90 10.91
C GLY A 12 -10.56 -7.89 10.15
N LYS A 13 -10.94 -6.79 9.49
CA LYS A 13 -12.25 -6.66 8.82
C LYS A 13 -12.14 -6.17 7.38
N GLY A 14 -12.98 -6.71 6.50
CA GLY A 14 -13.23 -6.16 5.16
C GLY A 14 -13.82 -4.73 5.24
N GLY A 15 -13.45 -3.85 4.31
CA GLY A 15 -13.95 -2.48 4.29
C GLY A 15 -13.33 -1.50 5.30
N ALA A 16 -12.36 -1.93 6.12
CA ALA A 16 -11.68 -1.05 7.09
C ALA A 16 -10.74 0.01 6.47
N GLY A 17 -10.71 0.16 5.15
CA GLY A 17 -9.90 1.19 4.47
C GLY A 17 -8.42 0.84 4.23
N LYS A 18 -7.99 -0.40 4.49
CA LYS A 18 -6.58 -0.84 4.38
C LYS A 18 -5.92 -0.51 3.03
N THR A 19 -6.57 -0.85 1.92
CA THR A 19 -6.04 -0.55 0.57
C THR A 19 -5.90 0.95 0.33
N VAL A 20 -6.89 1.75 0.74
CA VAL A 20 -6.85 3.22 0.61
C VAL A 20 -5.72 3.79 1.45
N PHE A 21 -5.56 3.32 2.68
CA PHE A 21 -4.45 3.71 3.54
C PHE A 21 -3.09 3.38 2.89
N SER A 22 -2.89 2.15 2.39
CA SER A 22 -1.65 1.76 1.73
C SER A 22 -1.31 2.65 0.53
N ILE A 23 -2.31 2.98 -0.30
CA ILE A 23 -2.14 3.88 -1.45
C ILE A 23 -1.70 5.27 -1.00
N LEU A 24 -2.44 5.88 -0.07
CA LEU A 24 -2.15 7.24 0.40
C LEU A 24 -0.80 7.31 1.14
N PHE A 25 -0.49 6.30 1.93
CA PHE A 25 0.79 6.19 2.63
C PHE A 25 1.96 6.10 1.66
N CYS A 26 1.88 5.25 0.64
CA CYS A 26 2.89 5.18 -0.42
C CYS A 26 2.99 6.49 -1.22
N ARG A 27 1.87 7.16 -1.50
CA ARG A 27 1.84 8.47 -2.17
C ARG A 27 2.60 9.53 -1.37
N GLU A 28 2.36 9.62 -0.06
CA GLU A 28 3.05 10.62 0.77
C GLU A 28 4.55 10.33 0.90
N LEU A 29 4.94 9.07 1.04
CA LEU A 29 6.36 8.68 1.01
C LEU A 29 7.03 9.06 -0.32
N ALA A 30 6.34 8.83 -1.44
CA ALA A 30 6.82 9.24 -2.76
C ALA A 30 6.93 10.77 -2.88
N ARG A 31 5.95 11.53 -2.36
CA ARG A 31 6.00 13.01 -2.29
C ARG A 31 7.18 13.52 -1.46
N MET A 32 7.62 12.76 -0.45
CA MET A 32 8.83 13.05 0.34
C MET A 32 10.14 12.62 -0.37
N GLY A 33 10.08 12.22 -1.64
CA GLY A 33 11.26 11.82 -2.43
C GLY A 33 11.79 10.41 -2.11
N LYS A 34 11.02 9.58 -1.38
CA LYS A 34 11.42 8.19 -1.14
C LYS A 34 11.13 7.33 -2.37
N LYS A 35 11.99 6.35 -2.64
CA LYS A 35 11.70 5.27 -3.59
C LYS A 35 10.77 4.27 -2.90
N VAL A 36 9.58 4.08 -3.46
CA VAL A 36 8.51 3.28 -2.85
C VAL A 36 7.96 2.29 -3.88
N VAL A 37 7.63 1.09 -3.41
CA VAL A 37 6.89 0.08 -4.17
C VAL A 37 5.65 -0.26 -3.35
N LEU A 38 4.48 -0.24 -3.99
CA LEU A 38 3.22 -0.71 -3.41
C LEU A 38 2.93 -2.11 -3.97
N ILE A 39 2.66 -3.06 -3.07
CA ILE A 39 2.30 -4.44 -3.41
C ILE A 39 0.90 -4.70 -2.88
N ASP A 40 -0.02 -5.15 -3.74
CA ASP A 40 -1.31 -5.67 -3.31
C ASP A 40 -1.14 -7.13 -2.92
N ALA A 41 -1.21 -7.40 -1.61
CA ALA A 41 -1.11 -8.75 -1.05
C ALA A 41 -2.48 -9.38 -0.77
N ASP A 42 -3.59 -8.71 -1.08
CA ASP A 42 -4.92 -9.30 -1.01
C ASP A 42 -5.18 -10.14 -2.28
N LEU A 43 -4.93 -11.45 -2.18
CA LEU A 43 -5.12 -12.38 -3.28
C LEU A 43 -6.59 -12.74 -3.54
N GLY A 44 -7.48 -12.51 -2.56
CA GLY A 44 -8.89 -12.85 -2.68
C GLY A 44 -9.68 -11.74 -3.36
N THR A 45 -9.39 -10.49 -2.97
CA THR A 45 -10.04 -9.29 -3.51
C THR A 45 -9.01 -8.18 -3.71
N PRO A 46 -8.12 -8.29 -4.71
CA PRO A 46 -7.16 -7.22 -5.00
C PRO A 46 -7.92 -5.95 -5.40
N ASN A 47 -7.46 -4.80 -4.92
CA ASN A 47 -8.17 -3.54 -5.08
C ASN A 47 -7.27 -2.36 -5.46
N VAL A 48 -5.93 -2.50 -5.43
CA VAL A 48 -5.03 -1.38 -5.76
C VAL A 48 -5.26 -0.85 -7.18
N HIS A 49 -5.32 -1.76 -8.16
CA HIS A 49 -5.57 -1.42 -9.57
C HIS A 49 -6.90 -0.66 -9.74
N THR A 50 -8.00 -1.18 -9.18
CA THR A 50 -9.32 -0.53 -9.26
C THR A 50 -9.35 0.88 -8.67
N LYS A 51 -8.49 1.19 -7.68
CA LYS A 51 -8.44 2.51 -7.04
C LYS A 51 -7.49 3.50 -7.73
N LEU A 52 -6.52 3.01 -8.50
CA LEU A 52 -5.52 3.85 -9.18
C LEU A 52 -5.80 4.03 -10.67
N GLY A 53 -6.70 3.23 -11.25
CA GLY A 53 -6.92 3.14 -12.70
C GLY A 53 -5.93 2.20 -13.36
#